data_AF-A0A849Z841-F1
#
_entry.id   AF-A0A849Z841-F1
#
_cell.length_a   1.000
_cell.length_b   1.000
_cell.length_c   1.000
_cell.angle_alpha   90.00
_cell.angle_beta   90.00
_cell.angle_gamma   90.00
#
_symmetry.space_group_name_H-M   'P 1'
#
loop_
_entity.id
_entity.type
_entity.pdbx_description
1 polymer ?
#
loop_
_entity_poly.entity_id
_entity_poly.type
_entity_poly.pdbx_seq_one_letter_code
_entity_poly.pdbx_strand_id
1 'polypeptide(L)'
;MPKLRTLLALLLIGSTSAACVDLGDLLGKKEKKSSRDDDDDDDDDKDTKKKKKKAKKDDKKDAKDDAKDDAEKEPGMLGDTGFRPEKHGYAFRNTGGRFPLTPPVVDEKVMVKLFGKSSCVGGDVEDCKLTPAAGEWAFMINRAMNGGQCEGMAVSALTFFKGHDKLDKFMSGATSVHNLQRESVTPLIGYYWAYQAVNPVQTHVYKSRFTATPNNVEDQLLEMWKKGEYATLGFWGPPGQGGHAVTPYAVEDKGGGIHHIKIYDNNYPDTERFIIIDRNANTWKYDVAAINPDVPKMPWSGTAENHSIVVIPLDLRLKKAECPFCKKKKKKKTVVPRSTTITITDDQGRRIGVDGDKEVNEIPDAEVIDLNAFMEGADAASSKIYILPDESEYEIAIAGKDDKAEGDENGVSVFGDGTAFTIAGVKNKKGEKDVLTLGQNEEDVKYKPATGRMPSIKLSLDDDDGGGTQVQIGGLKSDAEDGEFELKLDKKTRKFKLGGGGKSTDSYDLKIRNVSKGEADDVSEEKGIKFKRGESHDVDAKKPPKLAPGAKRTPLRIGKGSFVPKPKAIRKPKPEAPKTEPPKPEGSRPGVQLGPKPGTPPTAAPKPVQPPAIKK
;
A
#
# COMPACT_ATOMS: atom_id res chain seq x y z
N MET A 1 1.41 -71.29 -25.00
CA MET A 1 0.17 -71.52 -25.77
C MET A 1 -0.83 -72.24 -24.87
N PRO A 2 -2.15 -71.95 -24.90
CA PRO A 2 -2.82 -70.69 -25.27
C PRO A 2 -4.03 -70.31 -24.35
N LYS A 3 -4.62 -69.13 -24.63
CA LYS A 3 -6.06 -68.72 -24.50
C LYS A 3 -6.62 -68.34 -23.11
N LEU A 4 -7.45 -67.29 -22.91
CA LEU A 4 -7.92 -66.16 -23.74
C LEU A 4 -8.86 -65.24 -22.90
N ARG A 5 -8.98 -63.96 -23.31
CA ARG A 5 -10.18 -63.03 -23.24
C ARG A 5 -10.58 -62.37 -21.88
N THR A 6 -10.93 -61.08 -21.76
CA THR A 6 -10.99 -59.88 -22.66
C THR A 6 -11.35 -58.61 -21.84
N LEU A 7 -10.68 -57.48 -22.14
CA LEU A 7 -11.18 -56.08 -22.39
C LEU A 7 -12.05 -55.33 -21.34
N LEU A 8 -11.95 -54.00 -21.08
CA LEU A 8 -11.38 -52.86 -21.84
C LEU A 8 -11.19 -51.56 -20.98
N ALA A 9 -10.06 -50.87 -21.22
CA ALA A 9 -9.67 -49.42 -21.19
C ALA A 9 -10.43 -48.39 -20.31
N LEU A 10 -9.85 -47.44 -19.54
CA LEU A 10 -8.53 -46.76 -19.43
C LEU A 10 -8.12 -45.86 -20.61
N LEU A 11 -8.02 -44.54 -20.37
CA LEU A 11 -6.89 -43.73 -20.85
C LEU A 11 -6.70 -42.41 -20.09
N LEU A 12 -5.43 -42.18 -19.78
CA LEU A 12 -4.77 -41.08 -19.06
C LEU A 12 -4.00 -40.20 -20.07
N ILE A 13 -3.88 -38.92 -19.72
CA ILE A 13 -2.67 -38.04 -19.76
C ILE A 13 -1.91 -37.81 -21.09
N GLY A 14 -1.55 -36.52 -21.30
CA GLY A 14 -0.23 -36.10 -21.80
C GLY A 14 -0.26 -35.30 -23.10
N SER A 15 -0.21 -33.96 -23.06
CA SER A 15 1.01 -33.13 -23.14
C SER A 15 1.74 -33.17 -24.51
N THR A 16 1.77 -32.04 -25.23
CA THR A 16 2.97 -31.25 -25.63
C THR A 16 2.78 -30.40 -26.91
N SER A 17 3.28 -29.16 -26.82
CA SER A 17 3.97 -28.32 -27.83
C SER A 17 3.39 -28.01 -29.23
N ALA A 18 3.17 -26.70 -29.42
CA ALA A 18 3.79 -25.81 -30.42
C ALA A 18 3.46 -25.87 -31.93
N ALA A 19 3.37 -24.64 -32.46
CA ALA A 19 3.65 -24.15 -33.82
C ALA A 19 2.47 -23.90 -34.78
N CYS A 20 2.51 -22.67 -35.31
CA CYS A 20 1.73 -22.04 -36.38
C CYS A 20 1.56 -22.91 -37.63
N VAL A 21 0.48 -22.74 -38.41
CA VAL A 21 0.44 -21.96 -39.68
C VAL A 21 -1.02 -21.67 -40.07
N ASP A 22 -1.22 -20.49 -40.65
CA ASP A 22 -2.38 -19.98 -41.37
C ASP A 22 -2.60 -20.75 -42.70
N LEU A 23 -3.86 -20.96 -43.10
CA LEU A 23 -4.22 -21.16 -44.51
C LEU A 23 -5.72 -20.89 -44.70
N GLY A 24 -6.00 -19.86 -45.50
CA GLY A 24 -7.32 -19.50 -45.95
C GLY A 24 -7.92 -20.43 -47.01
N ASP A 25 -9.04 -19.94 -47.53
CA ASP A 25 -9.85 -20.46 -48.63
C ASP A 25 -10.69 -21.72 -48.37
N LEU A 26 -11.92 -21.47 -47.93
CA LEU A 26 -13.08 -22.18 -48.48
C LEU A 26 -13.99 -21.16 -49.19
N LEU A 27 -13.63 -20.94 -50.45
CA LEU A 27 -14.46 -20.31 -51.46
C LEU A 27 -15.70 -21.19 -51.77
N GLY A 28 -16.85 -20.51 -51.92
CA GLY A 28 -17.55 -20.57 -53.20
C GLY A 28 -18.96 -21.16 -53.20
N LYS A 29 -19.95 -20.27 -53.39
CA LYS A 29 -20.87 -20.22 -54.56
C LYS A 29 -21.86 -19.05 -54.34
N LYS A 30 -21.71 -17.94 -55.07
CA LYS A 30 -22.19 -17.61 -56.43
C LYS A 30 -23.65 -17.12 -56.50
N GLU A 31 -23.77 -15.79 -56.53
CA GLU A 31 -24.48 -14.93 -57.50
C GLU A 31 -25.73 -15.45 -58.25
N LYS A 32 -26.79 -14.63 -58.28
CA LYS A 32 -27.18 -13.88 -59.50
C LYS A 32 -28.22 -12.75 -59.26
N LYS A 33 -28.01 -11.67 -60.02
CA LYS A 33 -28.79 -10.44 -60.24
C LYS A 33 -30.14 -10.67 -60.96
N SER A 34 -31.12 -9.76 -60.77
CA SER A 34 -31.61 -8.78 -61.79
C SER A 34 -32.78 -7.96 -61.22
N SER A 35 -32.75 -6.62 -61.33
CA SER A 35 -33.63 -5.76 -62.18
C SER A 35 -35.07 -5.63 -61.65
N ARG A 36 -35.79 -4.50 -61.65
CA ARG A 36 -35.68 -3.15 -62.21
C ARG A 36 -36.98 -2.42 -61.76
N ASP A 37 -37.01 -1.10 -61.89
CA ASP A 37 -38.21 -0.26 -62.06
C ASP A 37 -39.08 -0.04 -60.79
N ASP A 38 -39.59 1.14 -60.44
CA ASP A 38 -39.62 2.46 -61.09
C ASP A 38 -40.23 3.47 -60.08
N ASP A 39 -40.01 4.74 -60.36
CA ASP A 39 -40.88 5.91 -60.08
C ASP A 39 -40.88 6.58 -58.69
N ASP A 40 -40.06 7.65 -58.66
CA ASP A 40 -40.54 9.04 -58.79
C ASP A 40 -40.84 9.92 -57.55
N ASP A 41 -40.17 11.08 -57.67
CA ASP A 41 -40.62 12.44 -57.42
C ASP A 41 -40.45 13.06 -56.02
N ASP A 42 -39.28 13.71 -55.93
CA ASP A 42 -39.12 15.15 -56.12
C ASP A 42 -38.85 16.06 -54.91
N ASP A 43 -37.67 16.68 -55.08
CA ASP A 43 -37.35 18.10 -54.94
C ASP A 43 -37.13 18.65 -53.53
N ASP A 44 -35.87 18.87 -53.15
CA ASP A 44 -35.03 20.03 -53.48
C ASP A 44 -35.41 21.22 -52.57
N ASP A 45 -34.49 21.94 -51.93
CA ASP A 45 -33.24 22.42 -52.48
C ASP A 45 -32.24 22.78 -51.36
N LYS A 46 -30.97 22.75 -51.74
CA LYS A 46 -29.79 22.97 -50.93
C LYS A 46 -29.45 24.45 -50.78
N ASP A 47 -28.50 24.65 -49.87
CA ASP A 47 -27.40 25.62 -49.97
C ASP A 47 -27.74 27.12 -49.92
N THR A 48 -27.16 27.82 -48.94
CA THR A 48 -25.93 28.58 -49.21
C THR A 48 -25.36 29.29 -47.98
N LYS A 49 -24.02 29.38 -48.02
CA LYS A 49 -23.10 29.98 -47.06
C LYS A 49 -23.16 31.51 -46.97
N LYS A 50 -22.79 32.01 -45.77
CA LYS A 50 -21.97 33.21 -45.49
C LYS A 50 -22.41 34.56 -46.09
N LYS A 51 -22.76 35.51 -45.20
CA LYS A 51 -22.12 36.84 -45.01
C LYS A 51 -23.04 37.78 -44.21
N LYS A 52 -22.62 38.20 -43.02
CA LYS A 52 -22.32 39.61 -42.69
C LYS A 52 -22.11 39.79 -41.18
N LYS A 53 -20.92 40.28 -40.84
CA LYS A 53 -20.59 40.93 -39.57
C LYS A 53 -21.18 42.35 -39.55
N LYS A 54 -21.54 42.78 -38.33
CA LYS A 54 -21.27 44.09 -37.68
C LYS A 54 -22.36 45.17 -37.63
N ALA A 55 -22.48 45.72 -36.41
CA ALA A 55 -23.11 46.98 -35.94
C ALA A 55 -24.63 46.90 -35.71
N LYS A 56 -25.22 47.37 -34.61
CA LYS A 56 -24.87 48.20 -33.43
C LYS A 56 -26.04 47.96 -32.41
N LYS A 57 -25.83 47.80 -31.10
CA LYS A 57 -26.00 48.84 -30.05
C LYS A 57 -27.24 49.74 -30.28
N ASP A 58 -28.23 49.90 -29.41
CA ASP A 58 -28.37 49.81 -27.95
C ASP A 58 -29.88 49.66 -27.64
N ASP A 59 -30.29 48.96 -26.56
CA ASP A 59 -31.28 49.49 -25.60
C ASP A 59 -31.52 48.57 -24.38
N LYS A 60 -31.45 49.21 -23.21
CA LYS A 60 -31.99 48.93 -21.86
C LYS A 60 -32.31 47.48 -21.42
N LYS A 61 -31.61 46.94 -20.41
CA LYS A 61 -31.74 47.12 -18.94
C LYS A 61 -32.85 46.28 -18.27
N ASP A 62 -32.40 45.48 -17.32
CA ASP A 62 -33.05 45.01 -16.08
C ASP A 62 -34.15 43.92 -16.18
N ALA A 63 -33.73 42.66 -16.08
CA ALA A 63 -34.31 41.67 -15.17
C ALA A 63 -33.29 40.53 -14.94
N LYS A 64 -32.69 40.51 -13.75
CA LYS A 64 -32.00 39.34 -13.21
C LYS A 64 -33.09 38.38 -12.74
N ASP A 65 -33.30 37.30 -13.47
CA ASP A 65 -33.94 36.12 -12.90
C ASP A 65 -32.83 35.18 -12.43
N ASP A 66 -32.61 35.20 -11.12
CA ASP A 66 -31.93 34.15 -10.37
C ASP A 66 -32.82 32.90 -10.44
N ALA A 67 -32.77 32.18 -11.57
CA ALA A 67 -33.28 30.82 -11.66
C ALA A 67 -32.31 29.92 -10.87
N LYS A 68 -32.64 29.74 -9.58
CA LYS A 68 -32.21 28.54 -8.84
C LYS A 68 -32.71 27.34 -9.62
N ASP A 69 -31.79 26.57 -10.18
CA ASP A 69 -32.00 25.18 -10.52
C ASP A 69 -32.31 24.41 -9.22
N ASP A 70 -33.56 24.45 -8.80
CA ASP A 70 -34.12 23.46 -7.89
C ASP A 70 -34.37 22.20 -8.75
N ALA A 71 -33.30 21.48 -9.05
CA ALA A 71 -33.41 20.11 -9.54
C ALA A 71 -34.24 19.33 -8.50
N GLU A 72 -35.41 18.85 -8.90
CA GLU A 72 -36.30 18.05 -8.08
C GLU A 72 -35.47 16.93 -7.42
N LYS A 73 -35.28 17.03 -6.10
CA LYS A 73 -34.68 15.93 -5.34
C LYS A 73 -35.63 14.76 -5.45
N GLU A 74 -35.22 13.75 -6.22
CA GLU A 74 -35.80 12.40 -6.18
C GLU A 74 -36.12 12.04 -4.71
N PRO A 75 -37.35 11.59 -4.41
CA PRO A 75 -37.73 11.22 -3.04
C PRO A 75 -36.70 10.26 -2.44
N GLY A 76 -36.09 10.65 -1.31
CA GLY A 76 -35.04 9.88 -0.64
C GLY A 76 -33.60 10.28 -1.01
N MET A 77 -33.34 11.20 -1.94
CA MET A 77 -31.97 11.65 -2.23
C MET A 77 -31.44 12.60 -1.13
N LEU A 78 -30.44 12.14 -0.37
CA LEU A 78 -29.82 12.91 0.72
C LEU A 78 -28.68 13.81 0.23
N GLY A 79 -27.98 13.39 -0.83
CA GLY A 79 -26.94 14.19 -1.48
C GLY A 79 -26.49 13.57 -2.80
N ASP A 80 -26.10 14.41 -3.76
CA ASP A 80 -25.54 14.02 -5.05
C ASP A 80 -24.42 15.01 -5.42
N THR A 81 -23.29 14.47 -5.84
CA THR A 81 -22.09 15.23 -6.22
C THR A 81 -22.12 15.72 -7.65
N GLY A 82 -22.98 15.15 -8.51
CA GLY A 82 -22.94 15.27 -9.96
C GLY A 82 -21.89 14.36 -10.63
N PHE A 83 -21.12 13.59 -9.87
CA PHE A 83 -20.26 12.54 -10.43
C PHE A 83 -21.12 11.41 -10.99
N ARG A 84 -20.67 10.81 -12.10
CA ARG A 84 -21.41 9.84 -12.91
C ARG A 84 -20.42 8.82 -13.49
N PRO A 85 -20.44 7.54 -13.06
CA PRO A 85 -19.47 6.52 -13.47
C PRO A 85 -19.20 6.44 -14.99
N GLU A 86 -20.25 6.49 -15.79
CA GLU A 86 -20.23 6.36 -17.25
C GLU A 86 -19.59 7.55 -18.00
N LYS A 87 -19.29 8.63 -17.28
CA LYS A 87 -18.64 9.84 -17.83
C LYS A 87 -17.36 10.20 -17.08
N HIS A 88 -17.40 10.09 -15.76
CA HIS A 88 -16.37 10.57 -14.86
C HIS A 88 -15.50 9.43 -14.28
N GLY A 89 -15.94 8.18 -14.40
CA GLY A 89 -15.13 6.99 -14.11
C GLY A 89 -14.44 6.45 -15.36
N TYR A 90 -13.40 5.64 -15.18
CA TYR A 90 -12.77 4.89 -16.27
C TYR A 90 -13.66 3.76 -16.76
N ALA A 91 -13.63 3.46 -18.05
CA ALA A 91 -14.33 2.30 -18.65
C ALA A 91 -13.61 0.96 -18.45
N PHE A 92 -12.33 0.99 -18.03
CA PHE A 92 -11.56 -0.22 -17.80
C PHE A 92 -11.54 -0.58 -16.32
N ARG A 93 -11.49 -1.89 -16.04
CA ARG A 93 -11.47 -2.43 -14.67
C ARG A 93 -10.11 -2.26 -14.02
N ASN A 94 -10.09 -2.12 -12.70
CA ASN A 94 -8.93 -2.28 -11.84
C ASN A 94 -8.18 -3.59 -12.13
N THR A 95 -6.86 -3.54 -12.00
CA THR A 95 -5.97 -4.66 -12.30
C THR A 95 -4.88 -4.75 -11.25
N GLY A 96 -4.46 -5.98 -10.93
CA GLY A 96 -3.19 -6.23 -10.26
C GLY A 96 -2.00 -6.15 -11.23
N GLY A 97 -0.83 -6.48 -10.70
CA GLY A 97 0.44 -6.47 -11.42
C GLY A 97 1.25 -7.74 -11.18
N ARG A 98 2.40 -7.86 -11.85
CA ARG A 98 3.36 -8.95 -11.64
C ARG A 98 4.78 -8.40 -11.45
N PHE A 99 4.92 -7.16 -10.98
CA PHE A 99 6.23 -6.56 -10.73
C PHE A 99 7.04 -7.45 -9.75
N PRO A 100 8.33 -7.73 -10.03
CA PRO A 100 9.20 -7.12 -11.04
C PRO A 100 9.23 -7.80 -12.42
N LEU A 101 8.32 -8.74 -12.72
CA LEU A 101 8.24 -9.41 -14.03
C LEU A 101 7.66 -8.50 -15.14
N THR A 102 7.06 -7.39 -14.75
CA THR A 102 6.54 -6.34 -15.64
C THR A 102 7.25 -5.02 -15.38
N PRO A 103 7.27 -4.08 -16.35
CA PRO A 103 7.76 -2.73 -16.12
C PRO A 103 7.10 -2.07 -14.89
N PRO A 104 7.82 -1.19 -14.17
CA PRO A 104 7.25 -0.45 -13.07
C PRO A 104 6.18 0.53 -13.55
N VAL A 105 5.12 0.68 -12.75
CA VAL A 105 4.12 1.74 -12.89
C VAL A 105 4.58 3.02 -12.18
N VAL A 106 5.23 2.86 -11.01
CA VAL A 106 5.88 3.94 -10.26
C VAL A 106 7.33 4.01 -10.72
N ASP A 107 7.55 4.81 -11.75
CA ASP A 107 8.85 5.09 -12.35
C ASP A 107 9.47 6.39 -11.80
N GLU A 108 10.55 6.85 -12.43
CA GLU A 108 11.24 8.08 -12.05
C GLU A 108 10.34 9.31 -12.12
N LYS A 109 9.46 9.41 -13.13
CA LYS A 109 8.55 10.55 -13.28
C LYS A 109 7.50 10.57 -12.17
N VAL A 110 6.97 9.41 -11.80
CA VAL A 110 6.03 9.30 -10.68
C VAL A 110 6.73 9.67 -9.36
N MET A 111 7.96 9.21 -9.15
CA MET A 111 8.76 9.52 -7.97
C MET A 111 9.15 11.01 -7.89
N VAL A 112 9.43 11.66 -9.03
CA VAL A 112 9.61 13.12 -9.13
C VAL A 112 8.31 13.84 -8.75
N LYS A 113 7.16 13.36 -9.23
CA LYS A 113 5.87 13.98 -8.90
C LYS A 113 5.56 13.88 -7.40
N LEU A 114 5.90 12.78 -6.74
CA LEU A 114 5.69 12.59 -5.30
C LEU A 114 6.64 13.43 -4.44
N PHE A 115 7.95 13.32 -4.66
CA PHE A 115 8.95 13.85 -3.72
C PHE A 115 9.89 14.90 -4.34
N GLY A 116 9.81 15.12 -5.65
CA GLY A 116 10.62 16.10 -6.36
C GLY A 116 12.11 15.75 -6.31
N LYS A 117 12.94 16.77 -6.08
CA LYS A 117 14.40 16.67 -6.11
C LYS A 117 14.97 15.58 -5.20
N SER A 118 14.31 15.25 -4.09
CA SER A 118 14.83 14.26 -3.15
C SER A 118 14.77 12.83 -3.69
N SER A 119 13.99 12.58 -4.75
CA SER A 119 13.99 11.28 -5.43
C SER A 119 15.18 11.10 -6.36
N CYS A 120 15.84 12.19 -6.79
CA CYS A 120 16.76 12.17 -7.91
C CYS A 120 18.19 12.52 -7.48
N VAL A 121 19.14 11.77 -8.02
CA VAL A 121 20.57 12.02 -7.91
C VAL A 121 20.88 13.45 -8.38
N GLY A 122 21.54 14.22 -7.53
CA GLY A 122 21.89 15.62 -7.75
C GLY A 122 20.69 16.57 -7.86
N GLY A 123 19.49 16.13 -7.46
CA GLY A 123 18.26 16.90 -7.52
C GLY A 123 17.79 17.25 -8.93
N ASP A 124 18.22 16.49 -9.94
CA ASP A 124 17.82 16.69 -11.34
C ASP A 124 16.46 16.03 -11.59
N VAL A 125 15.42 16.85 -11.77
CA VAL A 125 14.05 16.36 -11.95
C VAL A 125 13.68 16.16 -13.43
N GLU A 126 14.46 16.74 -14.34
CA GLU A 126 14.21 16.65 -15.79
C GLU A 126 14.81 15.37 -16.36
N ASP A 127 16.04 15.04 -15.95
CA ASP A 127 16.71 13.77 -16.24
C ASP A 127 16.90 12.97 -14.94
N CYS A 128 15.78 12.62 -14.32
CA CYS A 128 15.80 11.98 -13.01
C CYS A 128 16.36 10.56 -13.07
N LYS A 129 17.48 10.39 -12.39
CA LYS A 129 18.01 9.11 -11.99
C LYS A 129 17.74 8.92 -10.50
N LEU A 130 17.02 7.87 -10.12
CA LEU A 130 16.64 7.69 -8.71
C LEU A 130 17.86 7.53 -7.80
N THR A 131 17.79 8.15 -6.63
CA THR A 131 18.71 7.83 -5.53
C THR A 131 18.52 6.37 -5.11
N PRO A 132 19.52 5.72 -4.49
CA PRO A 132 19.40 4.33 -4.06
C PRO A 132 18.18 4.08 -3.15
N ALA A 133 17.92 4.92 -2.16
CA ALA A 133 16.78 4.74 -1.26
C ALA A 133 15.44 5.01 -1.98
N ALA A 134 15.38 5.99 -2.87
CA ALA A 134 14.20 6.24 -3.70
C ALA A 134 13.89 5.06 -4.62
N GLY A 135 14.92 4.42 -5.20
CA GLY A 135 14.77 3.23 -6.02
C GLY A 135 14.21 2.03 -5.25
N GLU A 136 14.68 1.79 -4.03
CA GLU A 136 14.12 0.74 -3.17
C GLU A 136 12.67 1.05 -2.76
N TRP A 137 12.33 2.31 -2.52
CA TRP A 137 10.95 2.72 -2.21
C TRP A 137 10.03 2.48 -3.41
N ALA A 138 10.42 2.96 -4.59
CA ALA A 138 9.68 2.75 -5.83
C ALA A 138 9.46 1.26 -6.11
N PHE A 139 10.50 0.43 -5.90
CA PHE A 139 10.39 -1.03 -6.01
C PHE A 139 9.30 -1.59 -5.08
N MET A 140 9.30 -1.18 -3.81
CA MET A 140 8.33 -1.67 -2.83
C MET A 140 6.90 -1.25 -3.15
N ILE A 141 6.70 0.00 -3.55
CA ILE A 141 5.40 0.52 -3.96
C ILE A 141 4.88 -0.21 -5.19
N ASN A 142 5.71 -0.44 -6.21
CA ASN A 142 5.30 -1.22 -7.38
C ASN A 142 4.88 -2.64 -7.02
N ARG A 143 5.62 -3.28 -6.10
CA ARG A 143 5.27 -4.63 -5.65
C ARG A 143 3.95 -4.66 -4.89
N ALA A 144 3.74 -3.74 -3.96
CA ALA A 144 2.50 -3.66 -3.21
C ALA A 144 1.29 -3.37 -4.13
N MET A 145 1.52 -2.59 -5.20
CA MET A 145 0.52 -2.33 -6.24
C MET A 145 0.14 -3.56 -7.07
N ASN A 146 0.91 -4.66 -6.99
CA ASN A 146 0.48 -5.92 -7.59
C ASN A 146 -0.87 -6.39 -7.02
N GLY A 147 -1.20 -6.00 -5.77
CA GLY A 147 -2.46 -6.29 -5.12
C GLY A 147 -3.66 -5.48 -5.63
N GLY A 148 -3.50 -4.64 -6.65
CA GLY A 148 -4.59 -3.88 -7.26
C GLY A 148 -4.35 -2.37 -7.19
N GLN A 149 -4.90 -1.64 -8.16
CA GLN A 149 -4.72 -0.21 -8.40
C GLN A 149 -5.92 0.67 -7.99
N CYS A 150 -6.89 0.10 -7.24
CA CYS A 150 -8.18 0.74 -6.94
C CYS A 150 -8.06 2.16 -6.39
N GLU A 151 -7.16 2.39 -5.43
CA GLU A 151 -6.90 3.73 -4.86
C GLU A 151 -6.53 4.74 -5.94
N GLY A 152 -5.57 4.38 -6.79
CA GLY A 152 -5.11 5.26 -7.86
C GLY A 152 -6.25 5.64 -8.81
N MET A 153 -7.08 4.67 -9.16
CA MET A 153 -8.22 4.86 -10.08
C MET A 153 -9.36 5.67 -9.47
N ALA A 154 -9.74 5.40 -8.22
CA ALA A 154 -10.79 6.14 -7.52
C ALA A 154 -10.41 7.63 -7.40
N VAL A 155 -9.17 7.88 -6.97
CA VAL A 155 -8.67 9.25 -6.78
C VAL A 155 -8.52 9.96 -8.11
N SER A 156 -7.90 9.36 -9.12
CA SER A 156 -7.67 10.04 -10.40
C SER A 156 -8.97 10.33 -11.15
N ALA A 157 -9.96 9.46 -11.09
CA ALA A 157 -11.30 9.73 -11.62
C ALA A 157 -11.90 10.98 -10.94
N LEU A 158 -11.78 11.07 -9.61
CA LEU A 158 -12.27 12.21 -8.84
C LEU A 158 -11.49 13.50 -9.12
N THR A 159 -10.17 13.42 -9.35
CA THR A 159 -9.35 14.61 -9.67
C THR A 159 -9.65 15.16 -11.06
N PHE A 160 -9.96 14.32 -12.04
CA PHE A 160 -10.49 14.76 -13.34
C PHE A 160 -11.86 15.42 -13.19
N PHE A 161 -12.78 14.81 -12.44
CA PHE A 161 -14.11 15.38 -12.19
C PHE A 161 -14.02 16.78 -11.55
N LYS A 162 -13.12 16.96 -10.59
CA LYS A 162 -12.87 18.26 -9.94
C LYS A 162 -11.94 19.18 -10.73
N GLY A 163 -11.44 18.74 -11.89
CA GLY A 163 -10.60 19.52 -12.78
C GLY A 163 -9.21 19.82 -12.25
N HIS A 164 -8.71 19.07 -11.26
CA HIS A 164 -7.31 19.12 -10.80
C HIS A 164 -6.37 18.49 -11.83
N ASP A 165 -6.80 17.40 -12.46
CA ASP A 165 -6.17 16.82 -13.63
C ASP A 165 -6.98 17.15 -14.90
N LYS A 166 -6.30 17.34 -16.04
CA LYS A 166 -6.93 17.78 -17.30
C LYS A 166 -6.81 16.68 -18.35
N LEU A 167 -7.92 16.33 -18.99
CA LEU A 167 -8.02 15.22 -19.95
C LEU A 167 -7.04 15.36 -21.11
N ASP A 168 -6.91 16.56 -21.66
CA ASP A 168 -6.06 16.91 -22.80
C ASP A 168 -4.56 16.66 -22.58
N LYS A 169 -4.10 16.66 -21.32
CA LYS A 169 -2.72 16.30 -20.95
C LYS A 169 -2.43 14.80 -21.07
N PHE A 170 -3.47 13.96 -21.04
CA PHE A 170 -3.34 12.51 -21.08
C PHE A 170 -3.78 11.94 -22.43
N MET A 171 -4.81 12.52 -23.02
CA MET A 171 -5.32 12.10 -24.32
C MET A 171 -5.97 13.29 -25.04
N SER A 172 -5.35 13.71 -26.13
CA SER A 172 -5.92 14.75 -27.00
C SER A 172 -7.28 14.32 -27.54
N GLY A 173 -8.27 15.20 -27.44
CA GLY A 173 -9.64 14.93 -27.90
C GLY A 173 -10.49 14.10 -26.93
N ALA A 174 -9.97 13.67 -25.79
CA ALA A 174 -10.79 13.03 -24.77
C ALA A 174 -11.80 14.03 -24.17
N THR A 175 -13.08 13.70 -24.25
CA THR A 175 -14.19 14.53 -23.75
C THR A 175 -14.70 14.08 -22.38
N SER A 176 -14.27 12.91 -21.91
CA SER A 176 -14.64 12.34 -20.61
C SER A 176 -13.51 11.45 -20.07
N VAL A 177 -13.55 11.14 -18.77
CA VAL A 177 -12.61 10.16 -18.16
C VAL A 177 -12.86 8.77 -18.72
N HIS A 178 -14.12 8.48 -19.03
CA HIS A 178 -14.58 7.21 -19.58
C HIS A 178 -13.93 6.89 -20.94
N ASN A 179 -13.57 7.93 -21.72
CA ASN A 179 -12.90 7.79 -23.00
C ASN A 179 -11.38 7.54 -22.88
N LEU A 180 -10.79 7.70 -21.69
CA LEU A 180 -9.35 7.55 -21.51
C LEU A 180 -8.92 6.08 -21.62
N GLN A 181 -7.83 5.84 -22.34
CA GLN A 181 -7.17 4.54 -22.39
C GLN A 181 -6.26 4.35 -21.18
N ARG A 182 -6.18 3.12 -20.69
CA ARG A 182 -5.42 2.73 -19.50
C ARG A 182 -3.96 3.16 -19.59
N GLU A 183 -3.33 2.93 -20.74
CA GLU A 183 -1.91 3.20 -20.98
C GLU A 183 -1.59 4.68 -20.78
N SER A 184 -2.48 5.57 -21.24
CA SER A 184 -2.33 7.02 -21.13
C SER A 184 -2.33 7.53 -19.69
N VAL A 185 -3.04 6.86 -18.78
CA VAL A 185 -3.25 7.32 -17.39
C VAL A 185 -2.55 6.47 -16.34
N THR A 186 -1.88 5.39 -16.75
CA THR A 186 -1.20 4.46 -15.83
C THR A 186 -0.22 5.17 -14.88
N PRO A 187 0.61 6.14 -15.31
CA PRO A 187 1.46 6.88 -14.37
C PRO A 187 0.68 7.74 -13.36
N LEU A 188 -0.49 8.29 -13.74
CA LEU A 188 -1.34 9.07 -12.82
C LEU A 188 -1.99 8.17 -11.77
N ILE A 189 -2.49 7.00 -12.21
CA ILE A 189 -3.01 5.97 -11.31
C ILE A 189 -1.90 5.54 -10.34
N GLY A 190 -0.69 5.27 -10.87
CA GLY A 190 0.48 4.94 -10.08
C GLY A 190 0.84 5.99 -9.03
N TYR A 191 0.80 7.26 -9.41
CA TYR A 191 1.05 8.39 -8.51
C TYR A 191 0.08 8.42 -7.32
N TYR A 192 -1.23 8.39 -7.57
CA TYR A 192 -2.20 8.45 -6.47
C TYR A 192 -2.24 7.17 -5.64
N TRP A 193 -1.98 6.02 -6.28
CA TRP A 193 -1.81 4.76 -5.55
C TRP A 193 -0.57 4.77 -4.65
N ALA A 194 0.54 5.35 -5.08
CA ALA A 194 1.73 5.50 -4.24
C ALA A 194 1.49 6.50 -3.10
N TYR A 195 0.63 7.50 -3.31
CA TYR A 195 0.34 8.54 -2.33
C TYR A 195 -0.29 7.99 -1.04
N GLN A 196 -1.17 6.98 -1.10
CA GLN A 196 -1.75 6.40 0.12
C GLN A 196 -0.71 5.80 1.08
N ALA A 197 0.48 5.44 0.58
CA ALA A 197 1.57 4.88 1.37
C ALA A 197 2.45 5.96 2.05
N VAL A 198 2.02 7.23 2.01
CA VAL A 198 2.76 8.36 2.61
C VAL A 198 1.82 9.38 3.24
N ASN A 199 2.39 10.24 4.09
CA ASN A 199 1.65 11.32 4.72
C ASN A 199 1.31 12.45 3.73
N PRO A 200 0.16 13.12 3.92
CA PRO A 200 -0.75 13.00 5.08
C PRO A 200 -1.81 11.90 4.98
N VAL A 201 -1.90 11.16 3.88
CA VAL A 201 -2.99 10.18 3.67
C VAL A 201 -2.87 8.99 4.62
N GLN A 202 -1.70 8.37 4.74
CA GLN A 202 -1.53 7.18 5.58
C GLN A 202 -1.93 7.43 7.05
N THR A 203 -1.49 8.55 7.65
CA THR A 203 -1.80 8.85 9.06
C THR A 203 -3.27 9.23 9.21
N HIS A 204 -3.89 9.87 8.22
CA HIS A 204 -5.35 10.11 8.24
C HIS A 204 -6.12 8.80 8.25
N VAL A 205 -5.78 7.86 7.36
CA VAL A 205 -6.42 6.54 7.28
C VAL A 205 -6.24 5.78 8.59
N TYR A 206 -5.00 5.69 9.09
CA TYR A 206 -4.68 5.04 10.36
C TYR A 206 -5.53 5.58 11.51
N LYS A 207 -5.56 6.91 11.71
CA LYS A 207 -6.34 7.53 12.79
C LYS A 207 -7.84 7.35 12.63
N SER A 208 -8.34 7.44 11.40
CA SER A 208 -9.76 7.25 11.10
C SER A 208 -10.21 5.83 11.47
N ARG A 209 -9.34 4.83 11.32
CA ARG A 209 -9.62 3.44 11.68
C ARG A 209 -9.65 3.13 13.19
N PHE A 210 -9.62 4.15 14.05
CA PHE A 210 -9.92 4.01 15.48
C PHE A 210 -11.21 4.70 15.90
N THR A 211 -11.87 5.43 14.98
CA THR A 211 -12.96 6.33 15.35
C THR A 211 -14.12 6.35 14.35
N ALA A 212 -13.88 5.98 13.09
CA ALA A 212 -14.90 5.99 12.05
C ALA A 212 -15.96 4.92 12.31
N THR A 213 -17.23 5.31 12.22
CA THR A 213 -18.38 4.41 12.26
C THR A 213 -19.19 4.57 10.98
N PRO A 214 -19.98 3.58 10.56
CA PRO A 214 -20.81 3.67 9.35
C PRO A 214 -21.67 4.95 9.28
N ASN A 215 -22.32 5.31 10.38
CA ASN A 215 -23.13 6.54 10.45
C ASN A 215 -22.27 7.80 10.28
N ASN A 216 -21.14 7.88 10.99
CA ASN A 216 -20.24 9.03 10.90
C ASN A 216 -19.64 9.19 9.50
N VAL A 217 -19.34 8.07 8.82
CA VAL A 217 -18.84 8.09 7.44
C VAL A 217 -19.86 8.71 6.49
N GLU A 218 -21.12 8.31 6.57
CA GLU A 218 -22.19 8.89 5.75
C GLU A 218 -22.39 10.38 6.08
N ASP A 219 -22.52 10.72 7.36
CA ASP A 219 -22.74 12.09 7.80
C ASP A 219 -21.57 13.01 7.37
N GLN A 220 -20.32 12.52 7.46
CA GLN A 220 -19.13 13.24 6.98
C GLN A 220 -19.15 13.46 5.47
N LEU A 221 -19.53 12.47 4.66
CA LEU A 221 -19.67 12.65 3.20
C LEU A 221 -20.69 13.73 2.86
N LEU A 222 -21.87 13.67 3.46
CA LEU A 222 -22.94 14.64 3.24
C LEU A 222 -22.53 16.06 3.67
N GLU A 223 -21.80 16.18 4.78
CA GLU A 223 -21.26 17.47 5.24
C GLU A 223 -20.21 18.03 4.27
N MET A 224 -19.28 17.18 3.80
CA MET A 224 -18.27 17.57 2.82
C MET A 224 -18.91 18.07 1.51
N TRP A 225 -19.91 17.36 1.00
CA TRP A 225 -20.58 17.74 -0.25
C TRP A 225 -21.31 19.08 -0.14
N LYS A 226 -21.91 19.40 1.01
CA LYS A 226 -22.50 20.72 1.27
C LYS A 226 -21.47 21.86 1.19
N LYS A 227 -20.20 21.56 1.47
CA LYS A 227 -19.07 22.51 1.39
C LYS A 227 -18.37 22.49 0.02
N GLY A 228 -18.81 21.64 -0.91
CA GLY A 228 -18.11 21.44 -2.19
C GLY A 228 -16.77 20.71 -2.03
N GLU A 229 -16.62 19.94 -0.96
CA GLU A 229 -15.46 19.08 -0.69
C GLU A 229 -15.77 17.64 -1.12
N TYR A 230 -14.75 16.89 -1.51
CA TYR A 230 -14.90 15.54 -2.05
C TYR A 230 -13.89 14.58 -1.43
N ALA A 231 -14.22 13.30 -1.44
CA ALA A 231 -13.42 12.24 -0.84
C ALA A 231 -13.57 10.94 -1.62
N THR A 232 -12.61 10.04 -1.43
CA THR A 232 -12.81 8.61 -1.71
C THR A 232 -13.24 7.90 -0.43
N LEU A 233 -13.88 6.74 -0.58
CA LEU A 233 -14.11 5.80 0.52
C LEU A 233 -13.06 4.69 0.45
N GLY A 234 -12.41 4.43 1.58
CA GLY A 234 -11.62 3.22 1.80
C GLY A 234 -12.39 2.28 2.71
N PHE A 235 -12.44 0.99 2.38
CA PHE A 235 -13.05 -0.02 3.25
C PHE A 235 -12.32 -1.35 3.14
N TRP A 236 -12.25 -2.08 4.25
CA TRP A 236 -11.46 -3.29 4.38
C TRP A 236 -12.35 -4.49 4.68
N GLY A 237 -12.04 -5.61 4.04
CA GLY A 237 -12.64 -6.91 4.34
C GLY A 237 -12.15 -7.45 5.69
N PRO A 238 -12.53 -8.69 6.03
CA PRO A 238 -11.99 -9.39 7.20
C PRO A 238 -10.45 -9.42 7.20
N PRO A 239 -9.81 -9.63 8.37
CA PRO A 239 -8.35 -9.73 8.47
C PRO A 239 -7.77 -10.65 7.39
N GLY A 240 -6.77 -10.15 6.66
CA GLY A 240 -6.16 -10.86 5.53
C GLY A 240 -6.79 -10.64 4.15
N GLN A 241 -7.85 -9.83 4.01
CA GLN A 241 -8.50 -9.53 2.72
C GLN A 241 -8.22 -8.13 2.15
N GLY A 242 -7.13 -7.47 2.58
CA GLY A 242 -6.73 -6.14 2.05
C GLY A 242 -7.84 -5.08 2.16
N GLY A 243 -7.72 -4.01 1.36
CA GLY A 243 -8.70 -2.91 1.31
C GLY A 243 -9.07 -2.54 -0.11
N HIS A 244 -10.21 -1.86 -0.25
CA HIS A 244 -10.70 -1.33 -1.52
C HIS A 244 -10.99 0.16 -1.41
N ALA A 245 -10.76 0.87 -2.52
CA ALA A 245 -11.00 2.30 -2.62
C ALA A 245 -11.96 2.60 -3.77
N VAL A 246 -12.99 3.41 -3.48
CA VAL A 246 -14.06 3.78 -4.42
C VAL A 246 -14.38 5.26 -4.32
N THR A 247 -15.08 5.79 -5.32
CA THR A 247 -15.51 7.20 -5.32
C THR A 247 -17.02 7.27 -5.04
N PRO A 248 -17.45 7.69 -3.83
CA PRO A 248 -18.87 7.91 -3.55
C PRO A 248 -19.39 9.12 -4.33
N TYR A 249 -20.61 9.02 -4.87
CA TYR A 249 -21.19 10.10 -5.66
C TYR A 249 -22.61 10.51 -5.27
N ALA A 250 -23.36 9.66 -4.57
CA ALA A 250 -24.68 10.01 -4.06
C ALA A 250 -25.03 9.20 -2.79
N VAL A 251 -25.99 9.68 -2.00
CA VAL A 251 -26.58 8.96 -0.87
C VAL A 251 -28.10 8.98 -1.00
N GLU A 252 -28.71 7.80 -0.95
CA GLU A 252 -30.15 7.58 -1.05
C GLU A 252 -30.68 6.96 0.25
N ASP A 253 -31.65 7.61 0.90
CA ASP A 253 -32.48 7.04 1.96
C ASP A 253 -33.50 6.07 1.34
N LYS A 254 -33.40 4.79 1.72
CA LYS A 254 -34.31 3.72 1.28
C LYS A 254 -35.44 3.46 2.28
N GLY A 255 -35.56 4.28 3.32
CA GLY A 255 -36.51 4.13 4.40
C GLY A 255 -36.04 3.14 5.47
N GLY A 256 -36.68 3.19 6.64
CA GLY A 256 -36.40 2.25 7.73
C GLY A 256 -34.99 2.36 8.33
N GLY A 257 -34.28 3.47 8.10
CA GLY A 257 -32.89 3.66 8.52
C GLY A 257 -31.85 2.99 7.61
N ILE A 258 -32.24 2.47 6.44
CA ILE A 258 -31.34 1.88 5.47
C ILE A 258 -31.01 2.91 4.39
N HIS A 259 -29.74 3.26 4.25
CA HIS A 259 -29.26 4.19 3.24
C HIS A 259 -28.30 3.50 2.27
N HIS A 260 -28.29 3.93 1.02
CA HIS A 260 -27.35 3.48 0.00
C HIS A 260 -26.38 4.61 -0.36
N ILE A 261 -25.09 4.40 -0.10
CA ILE A 261 -24.03 5.25 -0.65
C ILE A 261 -23.69 4.71 -2.05
N LYS A 262 -24.08 5.44 -3.09
CA LYS A 262 -23.78 5.09 -4.49
C LYS A 262 -22.32 5.37 -4.78
N ILE A 263 -21.65 4.42 -5.44
CA ILE A 263 -20.19 4.45 -5.65
C ILE A 263 -19.80 4.16 -7.09
N TYR A 264 -18.77 4.85 -7.58
CA TYR A 264 -17.97 4.36 -8.70
C TYR A 264 -16.99 3.32 -8.16
N ASP A 265 -17.29 2.05 -8.43
CA ASP A 265 -16.38 0.95 -8.17
C ASP A 265 -15.53 0.67 -9.42
N ASN A 266 -14.23 0.97 -9.33
CA ASN A 266 -13.27 0.72 -10.40
C ASN A 266 -13.04 -0.77 -10.72
N ASN A 267 -13.52 -1.72 -9.90
CA ASN A 267 -13.59 -3.15 -10.26
C ASN A 267 -14.75 -3.44 -11.24
N TYR A 268 -15.81 -2.61 -11.22
CA TYR A 268 -17.06 -2.77 -11.99
C TYR A 268 -17.51 -1.43 -12.63
N PRO A 269 -16.72 -0.84 -13.53
CA PRO A 269 -16.87 0.56 -13.95
C PRO A 269 -18.24 0.92 -14.57
N ASP A 270 -18.84 -0.02 -15.31
CA ASP A 270 -20.12 0.16 -16.02
C ASP A 270 -21.30 -0.46 -15.28
N THR A 271 -21.13 -0.80 -14.01
CA THR A 271 -22.21 -1.40 -13.23
C THR A 271 -22.47 -0.57 -12.00
N GLU A 272 -23.74 -0.20 -11.80
CA GLU A 272 -24.13 0.51 -10.61
C GLU A 272 -23.79 -0.31 -9.36
N ARG A 273 -23.18 0.35 -8.37
CA ARG A 273 -22.77 -0.23 -7.09
C ARG A 273 -23.10 0.73 -5.96
N PHE A 274 -23.35 0.17 -4.80
CA PHE A 274 -23.60 0.93 -3.58
C PHE A 274 -23.10 0.18 -2.34
N ILE A 275 -22.78 0.94 -1.31
CA ILE A 275 -22.57 0.45 0.05
C ILE A 275 -23.86 0.68 0.82
N ILE A 276 -24.38 -0.36 1.46
CA ILE A 276 -25.55 -0.28 2.32
C ILE A 276 -25.09 0.16 3.70
N ILE A 277 -25.69 1.23 4.23
CA ILE A 277 -25.55 1.68 5.61
C ILE A 277 -26.86 1.38 6.33
N ASP A 278 -26.81 0.57 7.38
CA ASP A 278 -27.91 0.46 8.34
C ASP A 278 -27.63 1.44 9.47
N ARG A 279 -28.37 2.55 9.48
CA ARG A 279 -28.18 3.61 10.47
C ARG A 279 -28.65 3.24 11.87
N ASN A 280 -29.59 2.31 11.98
CA ASN A 280 -30.09 1.85 13.27
C ASN A 280 -29.10 0.90 13.93
N ALA A 281 -28.54 -0.03 13.15
CA ALA A 281 -27.52 -0.97 13.61
C ALA A 281 -26.11 -0.36 13.61
N ASN A 282 -25.91 0.78 12.95
CA ASN A 282 -24.61 1.40 12.68
C ASN A 282 -23.63 0.41 12.04
N THR A 283 -24.09 -0.23 10.96
CA THR A 283 -23.34 -1.23 10.19
C THR A 283 -23.24 -0.84 8.72
N TRP A 284 -22.27 -1.41 8.02
CA TRP A 284 -22.16 -1.29 6.57
C TRP A 284 -22.04 -2.67 5.91
N LYS A 285 -22.52 -2.77 4.67
CA LYS A 285 -22.36 -3.96 3.84
C LYS A 285 -22.09 -3.57 2.38
N TYR A 286 -21.13 -4.26 1.77
CA TYR A 286 -20.86 -4.23 0.34
C TYR A 286 -21.02 -5.65 -0.22
N ASP A 287 -22.02 -5.86 -1.05
CA ASP A 287 -22.36 -7.17 -1.58
C ASP A 287 -22.03 -7.26 -3.08
N VAL A 288 -20.94 -7.94 -3.42
CA VAL A 288 -20.59 -8.24 -4.82
C VAL A 288 -21.63 -9.17 -5.46
N ALA A 289 -22.31 -10.00 -4.65
CA ALA A 289 -23.20 -11.06 -5.12
C ALA A 289 -24.67 -10.64 -5.24
N ALA A 290 -25.05 -9.43 -4.83
CA ALA A 290 -26.41 -8.92 -5.03
C ALA A 290 -26.75 -8.64 -6.52
N ILE A 291 -25.72 -8.61 -7.39
CA ILE A 291 -25.86 -8.17 -8.78
C ILE A 291 -25.38 -9.23 -9.79
N ASN A 292 -24.58 -10.23 -9.36
CA ASN A 292 -24.16 -11.34 -10.22
C ASN A 292 -24.25 -12.69 -9.47
N PRO A 293 -25.17 -13.60 -9.87
CA PRO A 293 -25.36 -14.89 -9.21
C PRO A 293 -24.21 -15.89 -9.46
N ASP A 294 -23.35 -15.66 -10.46
CA ASP A 294 -22.22 -16.53 -10.79
C ASP A 294 -20.96 -16.23 -9.95
N VAL A 295 -21.00 -15.21 -9.08
CA VAL A 295 -19.88 -14.84 -8.20
C VAL A 295 -20.12 -15.41 -6.80
N PRO A 296 -19.17 -16.16 -6.22
CA PRO A 296 -19.26 -16.61 -4.84
C PRO A 296 -19.52 -15.44 -3.88
N LYS A 297 -20.49 -15.61 -2.98
CA LYS A 297 -20.84 -14.61 -1.97
C LYS A 297 -19.65 -14.37 -1.03
N MET A 298 -18.93 -13.27 -1.22
CA MET A 298 -18.01 -12.71 -0.23
C MET A 298 -18.42 -11.28 0.15
N PRO A 299 -19.60 -11.09 0.80
CA PRO A 299 -20.01 -9.76 1.21
C PRO A 299 -19.03 -9.23 2.25
N TRP A 300 -18.44 -8.08 1.96
CA TRP A 300 -17.68 -7.35 2.97
C TRP A 300 -18.66 -6.56 3.83
N SER A 301 -18.39 -6.49 5.13
CA SER A 301 -19.24 -5.80 6.08
C SER A 301 -18.44 -5.33 7.28
N GLY A 302 -19.03 -4.42 8.04
CA GLY A 302 -18.48 -3.98 9.30
C GLY A 302 -19.47 -3.23 10.17
N THR A 303 -19.01 -2.89 11.36
CA THR A 303 -19.82 -2.31 12.44
C THR A 303 -19.13 -1.06 12.98
N ALA A 304 -19.77 -0.37 13.92
CA ALA A 304 -19.16 0.76 14.62
C ALA A 304 -17.88 0.38 15.37
N GLU A 305 -17.74 -0.89 15.81
CA GLU A 305 -16.64 -1.36 16.66
C GLU A 305 -15.40 -1.77 15.87
N ASN A 306 -15.53 -2.17 14.60
CA ASN A 306 -14.40 -2.67 13.81
C ASN A 306 -13.74 -1.59 12.93
N HIS A 307 -14.36 -0.41 12.83
CA HIS A 307 -13.82 0.78 12.15
C HIS A 307 -13.29 0.49 10.72
N SER A 308 -13.95 -0.40 9.98
CA SER A 308 -13.47 -0.94 8.70
C SER A 308 -13.88 -0.15 7.45
N ILE A 309 -14.42 1.07 7.62
CA ILE A 309 -14.77 1.98 6.53
C ILE A 309 -14.40 3.42 6.92
N VAL A 310 -13.79 4.17 6.01
CA VAL A 310 -13.31 5.55 6.27
C VAL A 310 -13.52 6.47 5.07
N VAL A 311 -13.79 7.74 5.36
CA VAL A 311 -13.75 8.84 4.39
C VAL A 311 -12.32 9.36 4.27
N ILE A 312 -11.79 9.42 3.06
CA ILE A 312 -10.43 9.93 2.79
C ILE A 312 -10.52 11.17 1.89
N PRO A 313 -10.44 12.38 2.47
CA PRO A 313 -10.57 13.63 1.72
C PRO A 313 -9.60 13.75 0.54
N LEU A 314 -10.10 14.33 -0.56
CA LEU A 314 -9.32 14.54 -1.77
C LEU A 314 -8.15 15.53 -1.54
N ASP A 315 -8.37 16.56 -0.71
CA ASP A 315 -7.39 17.61 -0.42
C ASP A 315 -6.07 17.06 0.15
N LEU A 316 -6.12 15.94 0.89
CA LEU A 316 -4.95 15.26 1.42
C LEU A 316 -3.99 14.81 0.33
N ARG A 317 -4.50 14.44 -0.85
CA ARG A 317 -3.72 13.99 -2.02
C ARG A 317 -3.25 15.14 -2.90
N LEU A 318 -3.69 16.36 -2.61
CA LEU A 318 -3.26 17.61 -3.26
C LEU A 318 -2.18 18.33 -2.45
N LYS A 319 -1.93 17.90 -1.21
CA LYS A 319 -0.84 18.40 -0.36
C LYS A 319 0.51 17.85 -0.86
N LYS A 320 1.60 18.34 -0.28
CA LYS A 320 2.93 17.77 -0.52
C LYS A 320 3.06 16.44 0.22
N ALA A 321 3.41 15.38 -0.51
CA ALA A 321 3.68 14.08 0.08
C ALA A 321 4.94 14.12 0.95
N GLU A 322 4.89 13.50 2.13
CA GLU A 322 6.09 13.33 2.95
C GLU A 322 6.94 12.18 2.45
N CYS A 323 8.22 12.45 2.19
CA CYS A 323 9.18 11.44 1.78
C CYS A 323 9.56 10.50 2.96
N PRO A 324 9.39 9.18 2.84
CA PRO A 324 9.63 8.22 3.93
C PRO A 324 11.10 7.81 4.08
N PHE A 325 11.90 7.96 3.02
CA PHE A 325 13.33 7.64 3.03
C PHE A 325 14.23 8.88 3.17
N CYS A 326 13.69 10.09 3.06
CA CYS A 326 14.49 11.31 3.11
C CYS A 326 15.02 11.60 4.52
N LYS A 327 16.17 12.27 4.60
CA LYS A 327 16.75 12.77 5.86
C LYS A 327 15.79 13.76 6.53
N LYS A 328 15.43 13.53 7.79
CA LYS A 328 14.50 14.35 8.58
C LYS A 328 15.08 14.67 9.96
N LYS A 329 14.64 15.79 10.56
CA LYS A 329 15.01 16.18 11.94
C LYS A 329 14.38 15.26 13.00
N LYS A 330 13.11 14.90 12.81
CA LYS A 330 12.44 13.85 13.57
C LYS A 330 12.45 12.60 12.72
N LYS A 331 13.18 11.60 13.18
CA LYS A 331 13.35 10.35 12.46
C LYS A 331 12.18 9.42 12.83
N LYS A 332 11.70 8.69 11.83
CA LYS A 332 10.76 7.57 11.95
C LYS A 332 11.31 6.49 11.03
N LYS A 333 11.16 5.22 11.42
CA LYS A 333 11.51 4.09 10.56
C LYS A 333 10.25 3.59 9.88
N THR A 334 10.31 3.40 8.56
CA THR A 334 9.22 2.81 7.79
C THR A 334 9.61 1.38 7.42
N VAL A 335 8.91 0.39 7.97
CA VAL A 335 9.16 -1.04 7.72
C VAL A 335 8.08 -1.58 6.80
N VAL A 336 8.49 -2.12 5.65
CA VAL A 336 7.62 -2.67 4.62
C VAL A 336 7.95 -4.16 4.45
N PRO A 337 7.05 -5.07 4.86
CA PRO A 337 7.19 -6.50 4.58
C PRO A 337 7.25 -6.78 3.08
N ARG A 338 8.02 -7.78 2.70
CA ARG A 338 8.13 -8.26 1.33
C ARG A 338 7.48 -9.63 1.22
N SER A 339 6.16 -9.68 1.18
CA SER A 339 5.39 -10.94 1.17
C SER A 339 5.75 -11.91 2.30
N THR A 340 5.97 -11.38 3.49
CA THR A 340 6.29 -12.14 4.69
C THR A 340 5.45 -11.63 5.85
N THR A 341 5.19 -12.50 6.80
CA THR A 341 4.58 -12.10 8.06
C THR A 341 5.70 -11.65 8.99
N ILE A 342 5.55 -10.47 9.59
CA ILE A 342 6.56 -9.93 10.51
C ILE A 342 5.98 -9.60 11.88
N THR A 343 6.82 -9.76 12.91
CA THR A 343 6.61 -9.21 14.25
C THR A 343 7.81 -8.34 14.59
N ILE A 344 7.57 -7.10 15.00
CA ILE A 344 8.61 -6.15 15.39
C ILE A 344 8.52 -5.93 16.89
N THR A 345 9.64 -6.09 17.59
CA THR A 345 9.74 -5.93 19.05
C THR A 345 10.72 -4.81 19.37
N ASP A 346 10.36 -3.89 20.28
CA ASP A 346 11.28 -2.86 20.74
C ASP A 346 12.16 -3.31 21.92
N ASP A 347 13.06 -2.43 22.36
CA ASP A 347 13.96 -2.66 23.47
C ASP A 347 13.29 -2.82 24.85
N GLN A 348 12.00 -2.49 24.96
CA GLN A 348 11.15 -2.70 26.13
C GLN A 348 10.34 -4.01 26.05
N GLY A 349 10.40 -4.73 24.93
CA GLY A 349 9.67 -5.98 24.71
C GLY A 349 8.24 -5.79 24.21
N ARG A 350 7.85 -4.57 23.80
CA ARG A 350 6.53 -4.28 23.22
C ARG A 350 6.55 -4.64 21.74
N ARG A 351 5.42 -5.10 21.21
CA ARG A 351 5.33 -5.71 19.87
C ARG A 351 4.39 -4.98 18.93
N ILE A 352 4.71 -4.97 17.65
CA ILE A 352 3.81 -4.57 16.56
C ILE A 352 3.92 -5.55 15.39
N GLY A 353 2.82 -5.80 14.69
CA GLY A 353 2.76 -6.74 13.57
C GLY A 353 1.88 -7.94 13.88
N VAL A 354 2.25 -9.10 13.38
CA VAL A 354 1.45 -10.33 13.53
C VAL A 354 2.14 -11.25 14.54
N ASP A 355 1.44 -11.61 15.61
CA ASP A 355 1.87 -12.59 16.61
C ASP A 355 0.90 -13.78 16.63
N GLY A 356 1.37 -14.93 16.13
CA GLY A 356 0.50 -16.06 15.81
C GLY A 356 -0.53 -15.66 14.74
N ASP A 357 -1.81 -15.75 15.09
CA ASP A 357 -2.92 -15.38 14.21
C ASP A 357 -3.52 -13.99 14.57
N LYS A 358 -2.84 -13.21 15.43
CA LYS A 358 -3.35 -11.93 15.93
C LYS A 358 -2.49 -10.77 15.47
N GLU A 359 -3.13 -9.67 15.10
CA GLU A 359 -2.46 -8.39 14.96
C GLU A 359 -2.26 -7.76 16.33
N VAL A 360 -1.07 -7.24 16.59
CA VAL A 360 -0.70 -6.55 17.82
C VAL A 360 -0.09 -5.19 17.48
N ASN A 361 -0.34 -4.21 18.35
CA ASN A 361 0.35 -2.92 18.33
C ASN A 361 0.44 -2.37 19.78
N GLU A 362 1.52 -2.71 20.45
CA GLU A 362 1.82 -2.38 21.84
C GLU A 362 2.85 -1.24 21.96
N ILE A 363 3.48 -0.84 20.85
CA ILE A 363 4.53 0.18 20.81
C ILE A 363 3.87 1.57 20.70
N PRO A 364 4.08 2.48 21.66
CA PRO A 364 3.54 3.84 21.60
C PRO A 364 4.00 4.59 20.35
N ASP A 365 3.10 5.38 19.78
CA ASP A 365 3.32 6.17 18.57
C ASP A 365 3.69 5.38 17.31
N ALA A 366 3.62 4.03 17.37
CA ALA A 366 3.79 3.18 16.20
C ALA A 366 2.47 3.03 15.43
N GLU A 367 2.53 3.11 14.11
CA GLU A 367 1.37 3.08 13.22
C GLU A 367 1.41 1.81 12.35
N VAL A 368 0.26 1.12 12.22
CA VAL A 368 0.05 0.05 11.24
C VAL A 368 -0.80 0.61 10.11
N ILE A 369 -0.22 0.74 8.92
CA ILE A 369 -0.89 1.25 7.74
C ILE A 369 -1.31 0.07 6.88
N ASP A 370 -2.61 -0.03 6.59
CA ASP A 370 -3.13 -0.96 5.59
C ASP A 370 -3.47 -0.19 4.32
N LEU A 371 -2.82 -0.55 3.23
CA LEU A 371 -3.05 0.01 1.91
C LEU A 371 -4.36 -0.54 1.32
N ASN A 372 -5.06 0.30 0.56
CA ASN A 372 -6.16 -0.10 -0.31
C ASN A 372 -5.59 -0.83 -1.53
N ALA A 373 -5.35 -2.12 -1.35
CA ALA A 373 -4.95 -3.05 -2.38
C ALA A 373 -5.47 -4.44 -2.02
N PHE A 374 -6.47 -4.89 -2.78
CA PHE A 374 -6.92 -6.27 -2.75
C PHE A 374 -7.30 -6.74 -4.16
N MET A 375 -6.73 -7.89 -4.51
CA MET A 375 -7.12 -8.74 -5.64
C MET A 375 -7.13 -10.17 -5.12
N GLU A 376 -8.08 -10.98 -5.58
CA GLU A 376 -8.11 -12.39 -5.20
C GLU A 376 -6.78 -13.08 -5.54
N GLY A 377 -6.21 -13.80 -4.57
CA GLY A 377 -4.90 -14.44 -4.68
C GLY A 377 -3.69 -13.51 -4.47
N ALA A 378 -3.90 -12.20 -4.24
CA ALA A 378 -2.83 -11.30 -3.82
C ALA A 378 -2.44 -11.55 -2.35
N ASP A 379 -1.15 -11.37 -2.05
CA ASP A 379 -0.65 -11.57 -0.70
C ASP A 379 -0.91 -10.35 0.19
N ALA A 380 -1.80 -10.50 1.17
CA ALA A 380 -2.17 -9.44 2.11
C ALA A 380 -1.00 -8.90 2.96
N ALA A 381 0.11 -9.64 3.09
CA ALA A 381 1.29 -9.10 3.77
C ALA A 381 1.94 -7.94 2.98
N SER A 382 1.72 -7.88 1.65
CA SER A 382 2.26 -6.82 0.80
C SER A 382 1.50 -5.50 0.90
N SER A 383 0.34 -5.47 1.56
CA SER A 383 -0.46 -4.26 1.76
C SER A 383 -0.25 -3.58 3.13
N LYS A 384 0.70 -4.06 3.95
CA LYS A 384 0.98 -3.47 5.27
C LYS A 384 2.27 -2.64 5.28
N ILE A 385 2.26 -1.53 5.99
CA ILE A 385 3.44 -0.72 6.31
C ILE A 385 3.44 -0.42 7.81
N TYR A 386 4.58 -0.55 8.47
CA TYR A 386 4.73 -0.22 9.88
C TYR A 386 5.58 1.05 10.02
N ILE A 387 5.08 2.02 10.76
CA ILE A 387 5.80 3.25 11.07
C ILE A 387 6.23 3.19 12.54
N LEU A 388 7.53 3.23 12.78
CA LEU A 388 8.11 3.10 14.11
C LEU A 388 8.75 4.42 14.57
N PRO A 389 8.67 4.78 15.86
CA PRO A 389 9.45 5.88 16.41
C PRO A 389 10.95 5.56 16.33
N ASP A 390 11.82 6.56 16.16
CA ASP A 390 13.26 6.32 15.95
C ASP A 390 14.09 6.16 17.24
N GLU A 391 13.44 6.00 18.38
CA GLU A 391 14.09 6.08 19.69
C GLU A 391 14.55 4.72 20.25
N SER A 392 14.19 3.60 19.59
CA SER A 392 14.44 2.24 20.08
C SER A 392 15.33 1.40 19.14
N GLU A 393 16.00 0.40 19.72
CA GLU A 393 16.50 -0.77 18.99
C GLU A 393 15.28 -1.65 18.65
N TYR A 394 15.21 -2.17 17.43
CA TYR A 394 14.10 -3.02 16.99
C TYR A 394 14.59 -4.39 16.56
N GLU A 395 13.86 -5.42 16.97
CA GLU A 395 14.01 -6.79 16.49
C GLU A 395 12.84 -7.14 15.58
N ILE A 396 13.10 -7.43 14.31
CA ILE A 396 12.11 -7.82 13.31
C ILE A 396 12.24 -9.32 13.07
N ALA A 397 11.25 -10.07 13.57
CA ALA A 397 11.09 -11.49 13.28
C ALA A 397 10.37 -11.66 11.93
N ILE A 398 11.00 -12.35 10.97
CA ILE A 398 10.49 -12.59 9.62
C ILE A 398 10.05 -14.05 9.52
N ALA A 399 8.75 -14.29 9.61
CA ALA A 399 8.17 -15.62 9.68
C ALA A 399 7.83 -16.19 8.29
N GLY A 400 8.04 -17.50 8.13
CA GLY A 400 7.51 -18.26 7.01
C GLY A 400 6.00 -18.48 7.15
N LYS A 401 5.26 -18.28 6.06
CA LYS A 401 3.80 -18.41 6.01
C LYS A 401 3.37 -19.84 5.66
N ASP A 402 4.10 -20.46 4.75
CA ASP A 402 3.74 -21.73 4.11
C ASP A 402 4.71 -22.86 4.49
N ASP A 403 4.28 -24.11 4.37
CA ASP A 403 5.14 -25.28 4.62
C ASP A 403 6.29 -25.39 3.60
N LYS A 404 6.14 -24.72 2.45
CA LYS A 404 7.15 -24.60 1.42
C LYS A 404 7.82 -23.23 1.48
N ALA A 405 9.13 -23.26 1.49
CA ALA A 405 9.96 -22.06 1.42
C ALA A 405 10.12 -21.61 -0.04
N GLU A 406 9.21 -20.76 -0.50
CA GLU A 406 9.20 -20.21 -1.86
C GLU A 406 9.29 -18.68 -1.82
N GLY A 407 9.72 -18.05 -2.93
CA GLY A 407 9.78 -16.60 -3.08
C GLY A 407 11.19 -16.02 -2.99
N ASP A 408 11.76 -15.64 -4.14
CA ASP A 408 13.10 -15.03 -4.21
C ASP A 408 13.11 -13.56 -3.76
N GLU A 409 11.93 -12.98 -3.57
CA GLU A 409 11.76 -11.60 -3.14
C GLU A 409 11.25 -11.48 -1.71
N ASN A 410 11.05 -12.60 -1.00
CA ASN A 410 10.53 -12.61 0.37
C ASN A 410 11.50 -11.94 1.34
N GLY A 411 11.01 -11.21 2.35
CA GLY A 411 11.85 -10.56 3.36
C GLY A 411 11.25 -9.27 3.88
N VAL A 412 12.06 -8.21 4.04
CA VAL A 412 11.62 -6.93 4.59
C VAL A 412 12.49 -5.78 4.06
N SER A 413 11.91 -4.60 3.88
CA SER A 413 12.64 -3.37 3.59
C SER A 413 12.36 -2.34 4.68
N VAL A 414 13.41 -1.65 5.14
CA VAL A 414 13.34 -0.61 6.19
C VAL A 414 13.88 0.68 5.61
N PHE A 415 13.12 1.76 5.73
CA PHE A 415 13.45 3.08 5.18
C PHE A 415 13.52 4.13 6.28
N GLY A 416 14.48 5.05 6.15
CA GLY A 416 14.64 6.18 7.06
C GLY A 416 15.96 6.90 6.81
N ASP A 417 16.06 8.18 7.17
CA ASP A 417 17.32 8.92 7.28
C ASP A 417 18.30 8.82 6.08
N GLY A 418 17.78 8.89 4.85
CA GLY A 418 18.56 8.77 3.61
C GLY A 418 19.04 7.34 3.33
N THR A 419 18.49 6.35 4.01
CA THR A 419 18.89 4.95 3.90
C THR A 419 17.70 4.03 3.61
N ALA A 420 18.01 2.91 2.94
CA ALA A 420 17.11 1.76 2.87
C ALA A 420 17.89 0.47 3.12
N PHE A 421 17.43 -0.36 4.06
CA PHE A 421 17.97 -1.68 4.33
C PHE A 421 16.96 -2.75 3.89
N THR A 422 17.35 -3.60 2.96
CA THR A 422 16.48 -4.62 2.35
C THR A 422 17.06 -6.01 2.57
N ILE A 423 16.23 -6.89 3.11
CA ILE A 423 16.43 -8.34 3.12
C ILE A 423 15.53 -8.94 2.02
N ALA A 424 16.10 -9.71 1.10
CA ALA A 424 15.35 -10.34 0.01
C ALA A 424 15.79 -11.79 -0.22
N GLY A 425 14.83 -12.67 -0.49
CA GLY A 425 15.04 -14.11 -0.69
C GLY A 425 14.99 -14.93 0.59
N VAL A 426 14.22 -14.49 1.60
CA VAL A 426 13.95 -15.26 2.82
C VAL A 426 13.13 -16.50 2.46
N LYS A 427 13.65 -17.67 2.85
CA LYS A 427 13.11 -18.99 2.51
C LYS A 427 12.73 -19.75 3.78
N ASN A 428 11.92 -19.10 4.61
CA ASN A 428 11.42 -19.67 5.86
C ASN A 428 10.13 -20.45 5.60
N LYS A 429 10.07 -21.64 6.19
CA LYS A 429 8.85 -22.43 6.28
C LYS A 429 8.01 -21.99 7.48
N LYS A 430 6.76 -22.44 7.52
CA LYS A 430 5.90 -22.29 8.68
C LYS A 430 6.62 -22.74 9.96
N GLY A 431 6.66 -21.85 10.96
CA GLY A 431 7.34 -22.07 12.24
C GLY A 431 8.80 -21.59 12.28
N GLU A 432 9.44 -21.34 11.14
CA GLU A 432 10.78 -20.78 11.05
C GLU A 432 10.72 -19.25 11.03
N LYS A 433 11.66 -18.59 11.74
CA LYS A 433 11.73 -17.13 11.86
C LYS A 433 13.17 -16.65 11.80
N ASP A 434 13.46 -15.81 10.80
CA ASP A 434 14.72 -15.08 10.74
C ASP A 434 14.58 -13.83 11.61
N VAL A 435 15.69 -13.34 12.14
CA VAL A 435 15.70 -12.19 13.03
C VAL A 435 16.63 -11.12 12.47
N LEU A 436 16.06 -9.95 12.18
CA LEU A 436 16.77 -8.73 11.82
C LEU A 436 16.76 -7.78 13.02
N THR A 437 17.93 -7.46 13.57
CA THR A 437 18.07 -6.43 14.61
C THR A 437 18.55 -5.12 13.98
N LEU A 438 17.83 -4.04 14.25
CA LEU A 438 18.15 -2.69 13.82
C LEU A 438 18.53 -1.84 15.02
N GLY A 439 19.76 -1.34 15.04
CA GLY A 439 20.17 -0.32 16.01
C GLY A 439 19.43 1.00 15.81
N GLN A 440 19.42 1.84 16.85
CA GLN A 440 18.73 3.15 16.85
C GLN A 440 19.07 4.00 15.60
N ASN A 441 20.34 4.04 15.19
CA ASN A 441 20.79 4.89 14.09
C ASN A 441 20.74 4.23 12.69
N GLU A 442 20.23 3.01 12.54
CA GLU A 442 20.34 2.19 11.30
C GLU A 442 21.78 1.90 10.83
N GLU A 443 22.77 2.30 11.63
CA GLU A 443 24.19 2.11 11.32
C GLU A 443 24.70 0.75 11.79
N ASP A 444 24.01 0.10 12.72
CA ASP A 444 24.32 -1.25 13.20
C ASP A 444 23.14 -2.17 12.91
N VAL A 445 23.34 -3.13 12.01
CA VAL A 445 22.33 -4.09 11.60
C VAL A 445 22.84 -5.50 11.81
N LYS A 446 22.02 -6.36 12.40
CA LYS A 446 22.33 -7.77 12.60
C LYS A 446 21.27 -8.66 11.98
N TYR A 447 21.70 -9.79 11.45
CA TYR A 447 20.82 -10.77 10.85
C TYR A 447 21.15 -12.16 11.36
N LYS A 448 20.14 -12.88 11.81
CA LYS A 448 20.24 -14.28 12.23
C LYS A 448 19.23 -15.13 11.44
N PRO A 449 19.70 -16.08 10.61
CA PRO A 449 18.82 -16.96 9.84
C PRO A 449 18.29 -18.11 10.71
N ALA A 450 17.07 -18.59 10.40
CA ALA A 450 16.45 -19.74 11.03
C ALA A 450 17.01 -21.08 10.54
N THR A 451 17.44 -21.15 9.28
CA THR A 451 17.80 -22.43 8.61
C THR A 451 19.16 -22.42 7.92
N GLY A 452 20.05 -21.49 8.30
CA GLY A 452 21.42 -21.39 7.80
C GLY A 452 21.58 -20.81 6.39
N ARG A 453 20.49 -20.66 5.62
CA ARG A 453 20.54 -19.88 4.39
C ARG A 453 20.44 -18.39 4.70
N MET A 454 21.47 -17.63 4.31
CA MET A 454 21.39 -16.17 4.37
C MET A 454 20.70 -15.65 3.11
N PRO A 455 19.70 -14.77 3.26
CA PRO A 455 19.11 -14.05 2.13
C PRO A 455 20.11 -13.04 1.55
N SER A 456 19.74 -12.40 0.44
CA SER A 456 20.46 -11.23 -0.03
C SER A 456 20.18 -10.06 0.91
N ILE A 457 21.26 -9.42 1.35
CA ILE A 457 21.21 -8.22 2.19
C ILE A 457 21.64 -7.04 1.33
N LYS A 458 20.82 -6.01 1.26
CA LYS A 458 21.09 -4.81 0.48
C LYS A 458 20.96 -3.58 1.35
N LEU A 459 21.94 -2.70 1.25
CA LEU A 459 21.99 -1.42 1.94
C LEU A 459 22.14 -0.31 0.90
N SER A 460 21.20 0.62 0.91
CA SER A 460 21.15 1.78 0.02
C SER A 460 21.34 3.04 0.85
N LEU A 461 22.23 3.91 0.40
CA LEU A 461 22.57 5.18 1.04
C LEU A 461 22.49 6.31 0.02
N ASP A 462 21.76 7.37 0.39
CA ASP A 462 21.67 8.62 -0.34
C ASP A 462 22.68 9.62 0.24
N ASP A 463 23.53 10.16 -0.62
CA ASP A 463 24.58 11.08 -0.22
C ASP A 463 24.11 12.53 -0.16
N ASP A 464 24.74 13.33 0.71
CA ASP A 464 24.45 14.77 0.81
C ASP A 464 24.94 15.56 -0.43
N ASP A 465 25.93 15.02 -1.15
CA ASP A 465 26.46 15.61 -2.39
C ASP A 465 25.60 15.30 -3.63
N GLY A 466 24.45 14.64 -3.43
CA GLY A 466 23.53 14.26 -4.48
C GLY A 466 23.90 12.95 -5.19
N GLY A 467 24.92 12.22 -4.75
CA GLY A 467 25.16 10.85 -5.18
C GLY A 467 24.37 9.81 -4.40
N GLY A 468 24.80 8.56 -4.52
CA GLY A 468 24.38 7.48 -3.64
C GLY A 468 25.19 6.21 -3.85
N THR A 469 25.15 5.33 -2.87
CA THR A 469 25.79 4.02 -2.92
C THR A 469 24.80 2.94 -2.51
N GLN A 470 24.78 1.85 -3.26
CA GLN A 470 24.09 0.62 -2.91
C GLN A 470 25.10 -0.50 -2.77
N VAL A 471 25.06 -1.21 -1.65
CA VAL A 471 25.87 -2.39 -1.37
C VAL A 471 24.93 -3.59 -1.24
N GLN A 472 25.20 -4.65 -1.98
CA GLN A 472 24.47 -5.91 -1.92
C GLN A 472 25.43 -7.04 -1.57
N ILE A 473 25.05 -7.81 -0.56
CA ILE A 473 25.73 -9.00 -0.09
C ILE A 473 24.84 -10.19 -0.40
N GLY A 474 25.42 -11.25 -0.95
CA GLY A 474 24.74 -12.49 -1.29
C GLY A 474 25.67 -13.69 -1.17
N GLY A 475 25.14 -14.88 -1.46
CA GLY A 475 25.95 -16.12 -1.51
C GLY A 475 26.51 -16.61 -0.16
N LEU A 476 26.28 -15.86 0.93
CA LEU A 476 26.76 -16.22 2.25
C LEU A 476 26.04 -17.47 2.77
N LYS A 477 26.80 -18.49 3.16
CA LYS A 477 26.28 -19.64 3.90
C LYS A 477 26.43 -19.40 5.39
N SER A 478 25.48 -19.86 6.18
CA SER A 478 25.53 -19.80 7.63
C SER A 478 24.93 -21.07 8.22
N ASP A 479 25.13 -21.32 9.51
CA ASP A 479 24.41 -22.36 10.23
C ASP A 479 23.43 -21.68 11.19
N ALA A 480 22.21 -22.18 11.28
CA ALA A 480 21.10 -21.54 12.01
C ALA A 480 21.42 -21.17 13.48
N GLU A 481 22.10 -22.06 14.20
CA GLU A 481 22.26 -21.92 15.65
C GLU A 481 23.33 -20.88 16.06
N ASP A 482 24.35 -20.71 15.23
CA ASP A 482 25.59 -19.97 15.53
C ASP A 482 25.84 -18.78 14.60
N GLY A 483 24.99 -18.60 13.59
CA GLY A 483 25.25 -17.79 12.42
C GLY A 483 24.69 -16.37 12.45
N GLU A 484 25.15 -15.52 13.37
CA GLU A 484 24.81 -14.08 13.33
C GLU A 484 25.73 -13.35 12.35
N PHE A 485 25.15 -12.56 11.46
CA PHE A 485 25.86 -11.65 10.56
C PHE A 485 25.62 -10.21 10.98
N GLU A 486 26.68 -9.42 11.10
CA GLU A 486 26.63 -8.01 11.50
C GLU A 486 27.13 -7.14 10.34
N LEU A 487 26.35 -6.10 10.02
CA LEU A 487 26.69 -5.07 9.06
C LEU A 487 26.70 -3.71 9.78
N LYS A 488 27.81 -2.99 9.65
CA LYS A 488 27.93 -1.61 10.12
C LYS A 488 28.11 -0.65 8.96
N LEU A 489 27.42 0.48 9.02
CA LEU A 489 27.50 1.55 8.03
C LEU A 489 28.10 2.81 8.65
N ASP A 490 29.20 3.29 8.08
CA ASP A 490 29.62 4.68 8.26
C ASP A 490 29.11 5.52 7.08
N LYS A 491 28.00 6.23 7.31
CA LYS A 491 27.35 7.07 6.29
C LYS A 491 28.28 8.17 5.75
N LYS A 492 29.20 8.68 6.58
CA LYS A 492 30.09 9.80 6.20
C LYS A 492 31.23 9.32 5.31
N THR A 493 31.82 8.18 5.64
CA THR A 493 32.98 7.67 4.91
C THR A 493 32.63 6.67 3.81
N ARG A 494 31.36 6.26 3.68
CA ARG A 494 30.88 5.19 2.79
C ARG A 494 31.64 3.88 3.01
N LYS A 495 32.01 3.63 4.27
CA LYS A 495 32.66 2.39 4.69
C LYS A 495 31.64 1.47 5.32
N PHE A 496 31.70 0.21 4.90
CA PHE A 496 30.83 -0.84 5.35
C PHE A 496 31.70 -1.85 6.09
N LYS A 497 31.32 -2.21 7.31
CA LYS A 497 31.98 -3.29 8.03
C LYS A 497 31.04 -4.47 8.05
N LEU A 498 31.49 -5.59 7.53
CA LEU A 498 30.76 -6.85 7.61
C LEU A 498 31.51 -7.80 8.53
N GLY A 499 30.78 -8.57 9.33
CA GLY A 499 31.37 -9.46 10.31
C GLY A 499 30.43 -10.59 10.71
N GLY A 500 30.98 -11.65 11.29
CA GLY A 500 30.22 -12.74 11.88
C GLY A 500 30.21 -14.00 11.02
N GLY A 501 29.03 -14.57 10.77
CA GLY A 501 28.84 -15.81 10.01
C GLY A 501 28.77 -17.08 10.89
N GLY A 502 28.33 -18.18 10.28
CA GLY A 502 28.25 -19.52 10.88
C GLY A 502 29.47 -20.39 10.56
N LYS A 503 29.49 -21.65 11.04
CA LYS A 503 30.65 -22.55 10.79
C LYS A 503 30.79 -22.89 9.31
N SER A 504 29.68 -22.95 8.59
CA SER A 504 29.62 -23.17 7.14
C SER A 504 29.98 -21.93 6.31
N THR A 505 30.24 -20.78 6.94
CA THR A 505 30.66 -19.56 6.24
C THR A 505 32.06 -19.73 5.70
N ASP A 506 32.16 -19.75 4.36
CA ASP A 506 33.40 -19.89 3.60
C ASP A 506 33.68 -18.66 2.70
N SER A 507 32.62 -17.99 2.25
CA SER A 507 32.68 -16.91 1.30
C SER A 507 31.39 -16.08 1.25
N TYR A 508 31.46 -14.92 0.60
CA TYR A 508 30.30 -14.14 0.18
C TYR A 508 30.53 -13.48 -1.19
N ASP A 509 29.42 -13.07 -1.81
CA ASP A 509 29.41 -12.25 -3.01
C ASP A 509 29.11 -10.80 -2.62
N LEU A 510 29.80 -9.86 -3.26
CA LEU A 510 29.66 -8.42 -3.02
C LEU A 510 29.40 -7.70 -4.32
N LYS A 511 28.36 -6.88 -4.34
CA LYS A 511 28.06 -5.97 -5.43
C LYS A 511 27.90 -4.56 -4.88
N ILE A 512 28.60 -3.59 -5.48
CA ILE A 512 28.53 -2.18 -5.14
C ILE A 512 28.09 -1.41 -6.38
N ARG A 513 27.06 -0.59 -6.24
CA ARG A 513 26.57 0.32 -7.27
C ARG A 513 26.66 1.75 -6.74
N ASN A 514 27.50 2.56 -7.37
CA ASN A 514 27.60 3.99 -7.11
C ASN A 514 26.83 4.76 -8.18
N VAL A 515 25.96 5.67 -7.74
CA VAL A 515 25.20 6.57 -8.59
C VAL A 515 25.65 8.02 -8.37
N SER A 516 25.79 8.76 -9.46
CA SER A 516 26.23 10.16 -9.46
C SER A 516 25.56 10.90 -10.63
N LYS A 517 25.42 12.22 -10.50
CA LYS A 517 24.72 13.06 -11.48
C LYS A 517 25.49 13.10 -12.80
N GLY A 518 24.78 12.93 -13.92
CA GLY A 518 25.36 13.05 -15.27
C GLY A 518 26.37 11.97 -15.64
N GLU A 519 26.49 10.92 -14.83
CA GLU A 519 27.40 9.80 -15.07
C GLU A 519 26.63 8.47 -15.07
N ALA A 520 27.09 7.52 -15.90
CA ALA A 520 26.62 6.14 -15.84
C ALA A 520 26.92 5.52 -14.45
N ASP A 521 26.12 4.52 -14.08
CA ASP A 521 26.33 3.77 -12.85
C ASP A 521 27.70 3.11 -12.85
N ASP A 522 28.44 3.29 -11.75
CA ASP A 522 29.62 2.48 -11.50
C ASP A 522 29.23 1.26 -10.68
N VAL A 523 29.10 0.11 -11.36
CA VAL A 523 28.78 -1.17 -10.74
C VAL A 523 30.02 -2.03 -10.65
N SER A 524 30.43 -2.45 -9.46
CA SER A 524 31.53 -3.38 -9.23
C SER A 524 30.99 -4.63 -8.51
N GLU A 525 31.42 -5.81 -8.94
CA GLU A 525 30.96 -7.09 -8.39
C GLU A 525 32.15 -8.05 -8.23
N GLU A 526 32.21 -8.72 -7.10
CA GLU A 526 33.22 -9.73 -6.80
C GLU A 526 32.54 -10.91 -6.09
N LYS A 527 32.76 -12.12 -6.60
CA LYS A 527 32.12 -13.35 -6.12
C LYS A 527 33.10 -14.24 -5.38
N GLY A 528 32.61 -14.98 -4.40
CA GLY A 528 33.41 -15.95 -3.66
C GLY A 528 34.55 -15.31 -2.85
N ILE A 529 34.34 -14.09 -2.34
CA ILE A 529 35.30 -13.42 -1.45
C ILE A 529 35.43 -14.27 -0.20
N LYS A 530 36.64 -14.79 0.06
CA LYS A 530 36.92 -15.67 1.20
C LYS A 530 36.59 -14.96 2.51
N PHE A 531 35.77 -15.60 3.34
CA PHE A 531 35.32 -15.04 4.60
C PHE A 531 34.94 -16.18 5.53
N LYS A 532 35.46 -16.16 6.76
CA LYS A 532 35.23 -17.23 7.74
C LYS A 532 34.50 -16.70 8.97
N ARG A 533 33.90 -17.64 9.71
CA ARG A 533 33.26 -17.37 11.00
C ARG A 533 34.15 -16.49 11.90
N GLY A 534 33.58 -15.37 12.36
CA GLY A 534 34.22 -14.46 13.31
C GLY A 534 35.26 -13.52 12.68
N GLU A 535 35.53 -13.65 11.38
CA GLU A 535 36.24 -12.62 10.65
C GLU A 535 35.36 -11.39 10.46
N SER A 536 36.01 -10.28 10.15
CA SER A 536 35.35 -9.07 9.68
C SER A 536 36.11 -8.53 8.48
N HIS A 537 35.41 -7.83 7.59
CA HIS A 537 36.00 -7.06 6.51
C HIS A 537 35.54 -5.60 6.59
N ASP A 538 36.48 -4.70 6.30
CA ASP A 538 36.21 -3.29 6.08
C ASP A 538 36.16 -3.08 4.54
N VAL A 539 35.00 -2.68 4.03
CA VAL A 539 34.73 -2.44 2.61
C VAL A 539 34.62 -0.94 2.37
N ASP A 540 35.49 -0.40 1.51
CA ASP A 540 35.38 0.97 1.02
C ASP A 540 34.52 0.98 -0.25
N ALA A 541 33.29 1.47 -0.14
CA ALA A 541 32.35 1.49 -1.25
C ALA A 541 32.45 2.76 -2.11
N LYS A 542 33.39 3.66 -1.81
CA LYS A 542 33.61 4.84 -2.63
C LYS A 542 33.91 4.44 -4.06
N LYS A 543 33.43 5.27 -4.98
CA LYS A 543 33.72 5.13 -6.41
C LYS A 543 35.24 5.05 -6.61
N PRO A 544 35.77 4.00 -7.26
CA PRO A 544 37.18 3.92 -7.61
C PRO A 544 37.54 5.06 -8.59
N PRO A 545 38.81 5.50 -8.61
CA PRO A 545 39.27 6.50 -9.57
C PRO A 545 38.94 6.10 -11.02
N LYS A 546 38.63 7.08 -11.90
CA LYS A 546 38.40 6.82 -13.33
C LYS A 546 39.63 6.10 -13.92
N LEU A 547 39.39 4.91 -14.47
CA LEU A 547 40.43 4.12 -15.14
C LEU A 547 40.77 4.77 -16.49
N ALA A 548 42.06 4.74 -16.84
CA ALA A 548 42.49 5.09 -18.19
C ALA A 548 41.87 4.11 -19.22
N PRO A 549 41.63 4.55 -20.46
CA PRO A 549 41.14 3.66 -21.52
C PRO A 549 42.01 2.41 -21.65
N GLY A 550 41.41 1.22 -21.52
CA GLY A 550 42.10 -0.07 -21.60
C GLY A 550 42.66 -0.62 -20.28
N ALA A 551 42.56 0.11 -19.16
CA ALA A 551 42.99 -0.42 -17.86
C ALA A 551 41.97 -1.41 -17.28
N LYS A 552 42.46 -2.53 -16.73
CA LYS A 552 41.62 -3.50 -16.01
C LYS A 552 41.02 -2.85 -14.76
N ARG A 553 39.74 -3.14 -14.48
CA ARG A 553 39.08 -2.67 -13.27
C ARG A 553 39.85 -3.13 -12.02
N THR A 554 40.11 -2.19 -11.12
CA THR A 554 40.71 -2.50 -9.82
C THR A 554 39.73 -3.35 -9.02
N PRO A 555 40.19 -4.42 -8.34
CA PRO A 555 39.37 -5.17 -7.40
C PRO A 555 38.74 -4.28 -6.33
N LEU A 556 37.65 -4.77 -5.71
CA LEU A 556 37.02 -4.04 -4.61
C LEU A 556 38.01 -3.88 -3.45
N ARG A 557 37.98 -2.72 -2.80
CA ARG A 557 38.86 -2.42 -1.66
C ARG A 557 38.29 -3.08 -0.40
N ILE A 558 38.71 -4.32 -0.17
CA ILE A 558 38.31 -5.14 0.97
C ILE A 558 39.53 -5.34 1.87
N GLY A 559 39.51 -4.71 3.04
CA GLY A 559 40.53 -4.89 4.07
C GLY A 559 40.09 -5.90 5.13
N LYS A 560 41.06 -6.50 5.84
CA LYS A 560 40.74 -7.20 7.10
C LYS A 560 40.11 -6.20 8.06
N GLY A 561 38.98 -6.59 8.63
CA GLY A 561 38.13 -5.72 9.43
C GLY A 561 38.74 -5.40 10.78
N SER A 562 38.42 -4.21 11.26
CA SER A 562 38.93 -3.64 12.51
C SER A 562 38.07 -3.96 13.73
N PHE A 563 36.96 -4.68 13.56
CA PHE A 563 35.99 -4.96 14.62
C PHE A 563 35.81 -6.47 14.81
N VAL A 564 35.77 -6.92 16.06
CA VAL A 564 35.46 -8.31 16.40
C VAL A 564 33.95 -8.39 16.65
N PRO A 565 33.19 -9.18 15.85
CA PRO A 565 31.77 -9.42 16.12
C PRO A 565 31.60 -9.93 17.54
N LYS A 566 30.88 -9.18 18.40
CA LYS A 566 30.64 -9.61 19.77
C LYS A 566 29.39 -10.50 19.79
N PRO A 567 29.46 -11.75 20.25
CA PRO A 567 28.26 -12.50 20.60
C PRO A 567 27.56 -11.74 21.74
N LYS A 568 26.39 -11.15 21.51
CA LYS A 568 25.56 -10.65 22.62
C LYS A 568 25.01 -11.88 23.35
N ALA A 569 25.13 -11.90 24.67
CA ALA A 569 24.44 -12.89 25.49
C ALA A 569 22.93 -12.79 25.23
N ILE A 570 22.27 -13.95 25.08
CA ILE A 570 20.82 -14.06 24.95
C ILE A 570 20.18 -13.24 26.06
N ARG A 571 19.46 -12.17 25.72
CA ARG A 571 18.60 -11.48 26.69
C ARG A 571 17.55 -12.52 27.11
N LYS A 572 17.69 -13.06 28.32
CA LYS A 572 16.62 -13.87 28.91
C LYS A 572 15.35 -13.00 28.90
N PRO A 573 14.18 -13.54 28.51
CA PRO A 573 12.94 -12.81 28.66
C PRO A 573 12.87 -12.33 30.11
N LYS A 574 12.64 -11.04 30.29
CA LYS A 574 12.38 -10.48 31.62
C LYS A 574 11.20 -11.30 32.17
N PRO A 575 11.32 -11.94 33.35
CA PRO A 575 10.21 -12.70 33.91
C PRO A 575 8.97 -11.79 33.92
N GLU A 576 7.83 -12.34 33.49
CA GLU A 576 6.53 -11.66 33.57
C GLU A 576 6.45 -10.97 34.92
N ALA A 577 6.28 -9.64 34.90
CA ALA A 577 5.96 -8.93 36.12
C ALA A 577 4.69 -9.58 36.69
N PRO A 578 4.65 -9.90 38.00
CA PRO A 578 3.45 -10.46 38.61
C PRO A 578 2.29 -9.52 38.28
N LYS A 579 1.20 -10.08 37.75
CA LYS A 579 -0.03 -9.36 37.43
C LYS A 579 -0.43 -8.53 38.63
N THR A 580 -0.15 -7.23 38.59
CA THR A 580 -0.72 -6.27 39.53
C THR A 580 -2.21 -6.18 39.22
N GLU A 581 -3.04 -6.51 40.21
CA GLU A 581 -4.47 -6.27 40.17
C GLU A 581 -4.76 -4.83 39.69
N PRO A 582 -5.83 -4.63 38.90
CA PRO A 582 -6.23 -3.29 38.50
C PRO A 582 -6.55 -2.45 39.74
N PRO A 583 -6.15 -1.16 39.77
CA PRO A 583 -6.46 -0.29 40.89
C PRO A 583 -7.98 -0.10 41.00
N LYS A 584 -8.49 -0.24 42.23
CA LYS A 584 -9.86 0.14 42.59
C LYS A 584 -10.11 1.60 42.20
N PRO A 585 -11.32 1.96 41.73
CA PRO A 585 -11.65 3.34 41.44
C PRO A 585 -11.73 4.14 42.74
N GLU A 586 -10.77 5.03 42.97
CA GLU A 586 -10.85 6.03 44.04
C GLU A 586 -11.82 7.14 43.63
N GLY A 587 -12.98 7.14 44.29
CA GLY A 587 -13.88 8.27 44.31
C GLY A 587 -13.32 9.43 45.13
N SER A 588 -13.56 10.62 44.60
CA SER A 588 -13.90 11.84 45.35
C SER A 588 -12.87 12.39 46.35
N ARG A 589 -12.20 13.47 45.95
CA ARG A 589 -11.41 14.36 46.83
C ARG A 589 -12.29 14.93 47.97
N PRO A 590 -11.74 15.15 49.18
CA PRO A 590 -12.46 15.73 50.31
C PRO A 590 -12.52 17.26 50.23
N GLY A 591 -13.72 17.80 50.45
CA GLY A 591 -14.00 19.23 50.54
C GLY A 591 -13.55 19.86 51.87
N VAL A 592 -13.22 21.14 51.78
CA VAL A 592 -12.74 22.03 52.84
C VAL A 592 -13.84 22.34 53.87
N GLN A 593 -13.41 22.48 55.14
CA GLN A 593 -14.19 22.81 56.33
C GLN A 593 -14.89 24.18 56.29
N LEU A 594 -16.13 24.22 56.79
CA LEU A 594 -16.71 25.36 57.51
C LEU A 594 -17.46 24.81 58.74
N GLY A 595 -17.14 25.27 59.95
CA GLY A 595 -17.91 25.01 61.19
C GLY A 595 -18.85 26.18 61.55
N PRO A 596 -19.40 26.28 62.78
CA PRO A 596 -19.97 25.24 63.66
C PRO A 596 -21.36 25.61 64.28
N LYS A 597 -21.98 24.61 64.95
CA LYS A 597 -22.95 24.67 66.10
C LYS A 597 -24.46 24.95 65.85
N PRO A 598 -25.40 24.63 66.78
CA PRO A 598 -25.80 23.28 67.26
C PRO A 598 -27.35 23.13 67.46
N GLY A 599 -27.90 21.90 67.56
CA GLY A 599 -29.30 21.73 68.00
C GLY A 599 -29.87 20.30 68.01
N THR A 600 -29.64 19.59 69.13
CA THR A 600 -30.50 18.62 69.88
C THR A 600 -31.14 17.38 69.19
N PRO A 601 -31.20 16.19 69.84
CA PRO A 601 -31.43 14.87 69.22
C PRO A 601 -32.79 14.22 69.61
N PRO A 602 -33.00 12.89 69.50
CA PRO A 602 -33.36 12.12 68.32
C PRO A 602 -34.78 11.49 68.44
N THR A 603 -35.35 10.98 67.33
CA THR A 603 -36.48 10.04 67.40
C THR A 603 -36.22 8.79 66.57
N ALA A 604 -36.62 7.67 67.16
CA ALA A 604 -36.21 6.31 66.88
C ALA A 604 -36.72 5.73 65.55
N ALA A 605 -36.00 4.70 65.10
CA ALA A 605 -36.27 3.86 63.94
C ALA A 605 -37.57 3.04 64.04
N PRO A 606 -38.09 2.56 62.89
CA PRO A 606 -38.79 1.28 62.82
C PRO A 606 -37.92 0.21 62.12
N LYS A 607 -37.95 -0.98 62.71
CA LYS A 607 -37.31 -2.24 62.26
C LYS A 607 -38.00 -2.85 61.01
N PRO A 608 -37.31 -3.75 60.30
CA PRO A 608 -37.71 -4.28 59.00
C PRO A 608 -38.77 -5.38 59.07
N VAL A 609 -39.65 -5.41 58.07
CA VAL A 609 -40.67 -6.45 57.86
C VAL A 609 -40.07 -7.61 57.07
N GLN A 610 -40.17 -8.82 57.62
CA GLN A 610 -39.83 -10.10 56.99
C GLN A 610 -40.99 -10.63 56.11
N PRO A 611 -40.68 -11.49 55.10
CA PRO A 611 -41.61 -11.90 54.05
C PRO A 611 -42.59 -13.02 54.47
N PRO A 612 -43.72 -13.20 53.76
CA PRO A 612 -44.75 -14.17 54.12
C PRO A 612 -44.40 -15.60 53.68
N ALA A 613 -44.69 -16.55 54.57
CA ALA A 613 -44.60 -17.98 54.36
C ALA A 613 -45.85 -18.54 53.64
N ILE A 614 -45.57 -19.52 52.77
CA ILE A 614 -46.53 -20.37 52.05
C ILE A 614 -47.06 -21.48 52.97
N LYS A 615 -48.36 -21.79 52.89
CA LYS A 615 -49.07 -23.08 53.16
C LYS A 615 -50.57 -22.79 52.98
N LYS A 616 -51.41 -23.56 52.29
CA LYS A 616 -51.43 -24.95 51.82
C LYS A 616 -52.04 -25.02 50.43
#